data_AF-A0AAU9Q0Y8-F1
#
_entry.id   AF-A0AAU9Q0Y8-F1
#
_cell.length_a   1.000
_cell.length_b   1.000
_cell.length_c   1.000
_cell.angle_alpha   90.00
_cell.angle_beta   90.00
_cell.angle_gamma   90.00
#
_symmetry.space_group_name_H-M   'P 1'
#
loop_
_entity.id
_entity.type
_entity.pdbx_description
1 polymer ?
#
loop_
_entity_poly.entity_id
_entity_poly.type
_entity_poly.pdbx_seq_one_letter_code
_entity_poly.pdbx_strand_id
1 'polypeptide(L)'
;MFHESFRTLFWREFKSIKQGAEYFHVSKPTITRWLDGTVPINPMAEKLMLIKSLGYLPNDLRWSGFRVCEKRAIIITPSGREFSPKELESFVFWRDEHRQLVEKFGHIDQPKVYPAKENVLPFRGGHRMKAAKWIPSKQRN
;
A
#
# COMPACT_ATOMS: atom_id res chain seq x y z
N MET A 1 -2.79 11.12 -19.60
CA MET A 1 -4.13 10.91 -19.00
C MET A 1 -4.93 12.21 -19.19
N PHE A 2 -6.26 12.19 -19.33
CA PHE A 2 -7.01 13.46 -19.39
C PHE A 2 -6.75 14.22 -18.08
N HIS A 3 -6.37 15.50 -18.17
CA HIS A 3 -6.04 16.39 -17.05
C HIS A 3 -7.03 16.27 -15.87
N GLU A 4 -8.31 16.10 -16.20
CA GLU A 4 -9.41 15.92 -15.27
C GLU A 4 -9.31 14.62 -14.44
N SER A 5 -8.90 13.50 -15.03
CA SER A 5 -8.72 12.24 -14.32
C SER A 5 -7.57 12.32 -13.32
N PHE A 6 -6.43 12.92 -13.71
CA PHE A 6 -5.32 13.14 -12.79
C PHE A 6 -5.72 14.04 -11.64
N ARG A 7 -6.40 15.17 -11.92
CA ARG A 7 -6.91 16.09 -10.90
C ARG A 7 -7.88 15.40 -9.94
N THR A 8 -8.76 14.55 -10.46
CA THR A 8 -9.71 13.78 -9.65
C THR A 8 -8.99 12.80 -8.73
N LEU A 9 -8.06 12.03 -9.27
CA LEU A 9 -7.25 11.10 -8.47
C LEU A 9 -6.39 11.83 -7.45
N PHE A 10 -5.81 12.99 -7.82
CA PHE A 10 -4.99 13.80 -6.93
C PHE A 10 -5.77 14.18 -5.67
N TRP A 11 -6.97 14.75 -5.82
CA TRP A 11 -7.79 15.16 -4.68
C TRP A 11 -8.41 14.00 -3.91
N ARG A 12 -8.54 12.83 -4.54
CA ARG A 12 -8.93 11.60 -3.85
C ARG A 12 -7.83 11.10 -2.91
N GLU A 13 -6.58 11.13 -3.36
CA GLU A 13 -5.44 10.58 -2.63
C GLU A 13 -4.79 11.59 -1.66
N PHE A 14 -4.83 12.88 -1.99
CA PHE A 14 -4.15 13.96 -1.24
C PHE A 14 -5.13 15.02 -0.74
N LYS A 15 -4.91 15.46 0.50
CA LYS A 15 -5.69 16.55 1.12
C LYS A 15 -5.14 17.95 0.85
N SER A 16 -3.91 18.04 0.34
CA SER A 16 -3.27 19.32 0.07
C SER A 16 -2.22 19.20 -1.04
N ILE A 17 -1.94 20.33 -1.69
CA ILE A 17 -0.88 20.48 -2.69
C ILE A 17 0.49 20.11 -2.08
N LYS A 18 0.73 20.44 -0.81
CA LYS A 18 1.97 20.09 -0.09
C LYS A 18 2.19 18.58 -0.07
N GLN A 19 1.16 17.81 0.24
CA GLN A 19 1.25 16.35 0.34
C GLN A 19 1.55 15.71 -1.02
N GLY A 20 0.90 16.20 -2.08
CA GLY A 20 1.20 15.76 -3.45
C GLY A 20 2.63 16.11 -3.85
N ALA A 21 3.09 17.33 -3.54
CA ALA A 21 4.44 17.78 -3.83
C ALA A 21 5.51 16.90 -3.16
N GLU A 22 5.31 16.55 -1.88
CA GLU A 22 6.17 15.60 -1.15
C GLU A 22 6.17 14.21 -1.79
N TYR A 23 5.00 13.71 -2.19
CA TYR A 23 4.87 12.39 -2.82
C TYR A 23 5.58 12.29 -4.18
N PHE A 24 5.45 13.32 -5.02
CA PHE A 24 6.08 13.35 -6.34
C PHE A 24 7.51 13.88 -6.31
N HIS A 25 8.02 14.30 -5.14
CA HIS A 25 9.31 14.96 -5.00
C HIS A 25 9.48 16.19 -5.91
N VAL A 26 8.43 17.03 -5.98
CA VAL A 26 8.42 18.27 -6.76
C VAL A 26 8.03 19.47 -5.89
N SER A 27 8.14 20.68 -6.45
CA SER A 27 7.71 21.89 -5.77
C SER A 27 6.17 22.03 -5.75
N LYS A 28 5.62 22.73 -4.75
CA LYS A 28 4.17 23.02 -4.70
C LYS A 28 3.66 23.73 -5.96
N PRO A 29 4.36 24.76 -6.51
CA PRO A 29 3.94 25.39 -7.76
C PRO A 29 3.84 24.42 -8.95
N THR A 30 4.72 23.42 -9.03
CA THR A 30 4.65 22.38 -10.08
C THR A 30 3.32 21.63 -10.02
N ILE A 31 2.88 21.25 -8.82
CA ILE A 31 1.58 20.59 -8.64
C ILE A 31 0.43 21.53 -9.01
N THR A 32 0.48 22.80 -8.61
CA THR A 32 -0.55 23.77 -9.01
C THR A 32 -0.70 23.84 -10.53
N ARG A 33 0.43 23.98 -11.25
CA ARG A 33 0.46 24.03 -12.72
C ARG A 33 -0.05 22.76 -13.40
N TRP A 34 0.10 21.61 -12.75
CA TRP A 34 -0.45 20.34 -13.23
C TRP A 34 -1.96 20.23 -13.00
N LEU A 35 -2.48 20.83 -11.93
CA LEU A 35 -3.90 20.78 -11.57
C LEU A 35 -4.75 21.85 -12.28
N ASP A 36 -4.14 22.97 -12.66
CA ASP A 36 -4.79 24.05 -13.43
C ASP A 36 -4.66 23.87 -14.95
N GLY A 37 -3.79 22.95 -15.39
CA GLY A 37 -3.60 22.60 -16.80
C GLY A 37 -2.62 23.52 -17.55
N THR A 38 -1.96 24.44 -16.86
CA THR A 38 -0.98 25.37 -17.45
C THR A 38 0.21 24.63 -18.06
N VAL A 39 0.59 23.48 -17.47
CA VAL A 39 1.71 22.65 -17.94
C VAL A 39 1.26 21.20 -18.03
N PRO A 40 1.67 20.46 -19.07
CA PRO A 40 1.38 19.03 -19.15
C PRO A 40 1.91 18.30 -17.92
N ILE A 41 1.10 17.35 -17.42
CA ILE A 41 1.47 16.52 -16.29
C ILE A 41 2.62 15.60 -16.72
N ASN A 42 3.63 15.46 -15.85
CA ASN A 42 4.72 14.52 -16.11
C ASN A 42 4.15 13.08 -16.26
N PRO A 43 4.41 12.36 -17.36
CA PRO A 43 3.90 11.00 -17.57
C PRO A 43 4.24 10.03 -16.43
N MET A 44 5.38 10.23 -15.75
CA MET A 44 5.75 9.45 -14.57
C MET A 44 4.84 9.74 -13.37
N ALA A 45 4.46 11.00 -13.17
CA ALA A 45 3.52 11.39 -12.12
C ALA A 45 2.13 10.77 -12.35
N GLU A 46 1.67 10.71 -13.60
CA GLU A 46 0.42 10.01 -13.95
C GLU A 46 0.49 8.51 -13.59
N LYS A 47 1.60 7.84 -13.91
CA LYS A 47 1.81 6.43 -13.56
C LYS A 47 1.86 6.21 -12.05
N LEU A 48 2.58 7.06 -11.32
CA LEU A 48 2.65 7.00 -9.85
C LEU A 48 1.29 7.24 -9.19
N MET A 49 0.43 8.07 -9.80
CA MET A 49 -0.95 8.21 -9.35
C MET A 49 -1.75 6.94 -9.55
N LEU A 50 -1.66 6.30 -10.72
CA LEU A 50 -2.36 5.05 -10.97
C LEU A 50 -1.95 3.98 -9.97
N ILE A 51 -0.64 3.78 -9.77
CA ILE A 51 -0.09 2.80 -8.81
C ILE A 51 -0.63 3.05 -7.40
N LYS A 52 -0.61 4.32 -6.94
CA LYS A 52 -1.15 4.70 -5.62
C LYS A 52 -2.65 4.47 -5.53
N SER A 53 -3.38 4.91 -6.55
CA SER A 53 -4.85 4.89 -6.62
C SER A 53 -5.43 3.47 -6.67
N LEU A 54 -4.68 2.52 -7.22
CA LEU A 54 -5.03 1.10 -7.31
C LEU A 54 -4.54 0.31 -6.09
N GLY A 55 -3.74 0.94 -5.22
CA GLY A 55 -3.18 0.32 -4.02
C GLY A 55 -2.07 -0.71 -4.32
N TYR A 56 -1.45 -0.65 -5.50
CA TYR A 56 -0.39 -1.61 -5.88
C TYR A 56 0.88 -1.43 -5.07
N LEU A 57 1.21 -0.20 -4.67
CA LEU A 57 2.26 0.09 -3.70
C LEU A 57 1.70 1.02 -2.62
N PRO A 58 1.76 0.60 -1.35
CA PRO A 58 1.51 1.47 -0.21
C PRO A 58 2.74 2.34 0.09
N ASN A 59 2.52 3.65 0.05
CA ASN A 59 3.59 4.66 0.00
C ASN A 59 3.65 5.45 1.32
N ASP A 60 3.44 4.77 2.44
CA ASP A 60 3.41 5.38 3.77
C ASP A 60 4.48 4.79 4.70
N LEU A 61 4.66 5.40 5.88
CA LEU A 61 5.75 5.05 6.78
C LEU A 61 5.77 3.58 7.23
N ARG A 62 4.65 2.85 7.11
CA ARG A 62 4.60 1.42 7.44
C ARG A 62 5.46 0.57 6.52
N TRP A 63 5.74 1.08 5.31
CA TRP A 63 6.59 0.44 4.31
C TRP A 63 8.01 1.01 4.30
N SER A 64 8.33 1.90 5.24
CA SER A 64 9.68 2.47 5.37
C SER A 64 10.71 1.37 5.57
N GLY A 65 11.75 1.38 4.73
CA GLY A 65 12.83 0.39 4.75
C GLY A 65 12.49 -0.96 4.10
N PHE A 66 11.23 -1.22 3.75
CA PHE A 66 10.89 -2.36 2.91
C PHE A 66 11.27 -2.08 1.46
N ARG A 67 11.80 -3.10 0.78
CA ARG A 67 12.21 -3.02 -0.63
C ARG A 67 11.64 -4.19 -1.41
N VAL A 68 11.30 -3.98 -2.67
CA VAL A 68 10.91 -5.06 -3.59
C VAL A 68 12.04 -5.29 -4.57
N CYS A 69 12.53 -6.52 -4.66
CA CYS A 69 13.51 -6.93 -5.67
C CYS A 69 12.78 -7.67 -6.79
N GLU A 70 12.43 -6.97 -7.86
CA GLU A 70 11.66 -7.54 -8.97
C GLU A 70 12.38 -8.71 -9.65
N LYS A 71 13.69 -8.58 -9.87
CA LYS A 71 14.51 -9.64 -10.51
C LYS A 71 14.44 -10.98 -9.77
N ARG A 72 14.33 -10.93 -8.43
CA ARG A 72 14.29 -12.11 -7.57
C ARG A 72 12.87 -12.42 -7.09
N ALA A 73 11.89 -11.58 -7.43
CA ALA A 73 10.53 -11.60 -6.91
C ALA A 73 10.47 -11.76 -5.37
N ILE A 74 11.20 -10.92 -4.63
CA ILE A 74 11.20 -10.94 -3.15
C ILE A 74 10.88 -9.58 -2.55
N ILE A 75 10.31 -9.61 -1.35
CA ILE A 75 10.21 -8.47 -0.43
C ILE A 75 11.37 -8.57 0.55
N ILE A 76 12.14 -7.49 0.68
CA ILE A 76 13.24 -7.36 1.63
C ILE A 76 12.76 -6.48 2.78
N THR A 77 12.85 -6.97 4.01
CA THR A 77 12.46 -6.23 5.21
C THR A 77 13.54 -5.20 5.60
N PRO A 78 13.22 -4.22 6.47
CA PRO A 78 14.22 -3.31 7.02
C PRO A 78 15.35 -4.01 7.78
N SER A 79 15.08 -5.21 8.33
CA SER A 79 16.07 -6.04 9.01
C SER A 79 16.92 -6.92 8.07
N GLY A 80 16.72 -6.80 6.75
CA GLY A 80 17.46 -7.57 5.74
C GLY A 80 16.96 -9.00 5.54
N ARG A 81 15.83 -9.38 6.16
CA ARG A 81 15.19 -10.66 5.86
C ARG A 81 14.48 -10.58 4.53
N GLU A 82 14.37 -11.71 3.85
CA GLU A 82 13.74 -11.81 2.55
C GLU A 82 12.47 -12.66 2.67
N PHE A 83 11.48 -12.32 1.86
CA PHE A 83 10.22 -13.04 1.74
C PHE A 83 9.87 -13.18 0.26
N SER A 84 9.74 -14.42 -0.22
CA SER A 84 9.32 -14.69 -1.60
C SER A 84 7.85 -15.11 -1.64
N PRO A 85 7.08 -14.76 -2.70
CA PRO A 85 5.72 -15.25 -2.87
C PRO A 85 5.64 -16.79 -2.90
N LYS A 86 6.71 -17.50 -3.30
CA LYS A 86 6.74 -18.97 -3.28
C LYS A 86 6.70 -19.54 -1.86
N GLU A 87 7.15 -18.80 -0.85
CA GLU A 87 7.01 -19.21 0.55
C GLU A 87 5.54 -19.22 1.01
N LEU A 88 4.62 -18.66 0.21
CA LEU A 88 3.18 -18.86 0.42
C LEU A 88 2.75 -20.30 0.11
N GLU A 89 3.51 -21.08 -0.67
CA GLU A 89 3.25 -22.52 -0.84
C GLU A 89 3.36 -23.23 0.50
N SER A 90 4.32 -22.85 1.35
CA SER A 90 4.44 -23.35 2.72
C SER A 90 3.18 -23.10 3.55
N PHE A 91 2.45 -22.01 3.29
CA PHE A 91 1.19 -21.72 3.96
C PHE A 91 0.07 -22.70 3.56
N VAL A 92 0.06 -23.15 2.31
CA VAL A 92 -0.89 -24.18 1.84
C VAL A 92 -0.61 -25.51 2.55
N PHE A 93 0.66 -25.91 2.65
CA PHE A 93 1.04 -27.10 3.39
C PHE A 93 0.65 -27.01 4.87
N TRP A 94 0.93 -25.89 5.54
CA TRP A 94 0.53 -25.70 6.93
C TRP A 94 -0.98 -25.78 7.14
N ARG A 95 -1.77 -25.26 6.18
CA ARG A 95 -3.24 -25.38 6.23
C ARG A 95 -3.67 -26.84 6.14
N ASP A 96 -3.07 -27.61 5.24
CA ASP A 96 -3.44 -29.00 5.00
C ASP A 96 -3.05 -29.88 6.20
N GLU A 97 -1.84 -29.71 6.74
CA GLU A 97 -1.40 -30.33 7.99
C GLU A 97 -2.31 -29.97 9.16
N HIS A 98 -2.65 -28.68 9.31
CA HIS A 98 -3.58 -28.23 10.35
C HIS A 98 -4.95 -28.90 10.22
N ARG A 99 -5.49 -29.05 9.01
CA ARG A 99 -6.77 -29.72 8.78
C ARG A 99 -6.71 -31.19 9.21
N GLN A 100 -5.65 -31.91 8.85
CA GLN A 100 -5.46 -33.30 9.25
C GLN A 100 -5.33 -33.45 10.78
N LEU A 101 -4.64 -32.53 11.44
CA LEU A 101 -4.54 -32.51 12.89
C LEU A 101 -5.91 -32.30 13.56
N VAL A 102 -6.72 -31.38 13.03
CA VAL A 102 -8.08 -31.15 13.51
C VAL A 102 -8.97 -32.36 13.30
N GLU A 103 -8.89 -33.05 12.16
CA GLU A 103 -9.63 -34.29 11.91
C GLU A 103 -9.27 -35.40 12.90
N LYS A 104 -7.99 -35.49 13.27
CA LYS A 104 -7.48 -36.54 14.16
C LYS A 104 -7.72 -36.27 15.64
N PHE A 105 -7.63 -35.01 16.06
CA PHE A 105 -7.60 -34.63 17.48
C PHE A 105 -8.73 -33.69 17.91
N GLY A 106 -9.59 -33.28 16.98
CA GLY A 106 -10.65 -32.31 17.21
C GLY A 106 -10.15 -30.86 17.17
N HIS A 107 -11.09 -29.93 17.31
CA HIS A 107 -10.78 -28.50 17.42
C HIS A 107 -10.28 -28.16 18.83
N ILE A 108 -9.41 -27.15 18.91
CA ILE A 108 -9.10 -26.51 20.19
C ILE A 108 -10.31 -25.67 20.57
N ASP A 109 -10.93 -25.92 21.74
CA ASP A 109 -12.17 -25.25 22.17
C ASP A 109 -12.03 -23.72 22.23
N GLN A 110 -10.87 -23.23 22.67
CA GLN A 110 -10.58 -21.79 22.82
C GLN A 110 -9.17 -21.48 22.33
N PRO A 111 -8.94 -21.42 21.00
CA PRO A 111 -7.62 -21.14 20.47
C PRO A 111 -7.22 -19.71 20.84
N LYS A 112 -5.96 -19.54 21.26
CA LYS A 112 -5.42 -18.23 21.60
C LYS A 112 -5.38 -17.36 20.34
N VAL A 113 -6.11 -16.24 20.38
CA VAL A 113 -6.11 -15.25 19.30
C VAL A 113 -4.82 -14.44 19.39
N TYR A 114 -3.97 -14.55 18.37
CA TYR A 114 -2.80 -13.69 18.21
C TYR A 114 -3.16 -12.55 17.25
N PRO A 115 -3.33 -11.31 17.73
CA PRO A 115 -3.56 -10.19 16.84
C PRO A 115 -2.33 -9.98 15.95
N ALA A 116 -2.54 -9.38 14.77
CA ALA A 116 -1.43 -8.91 13.96
C ALA A 116 -0.54 -7.98 14.80
N LYS A 117 0.78 -8.04 14.61
CA LYS A 117 1.71 -7.13 15.28
C LYS A 117 1.27 -5.69 15.00
N GLU A 118 1.25 -4.87 16.06
CA GLU A 118 0.94 -3.46 15.91
C GLU A 118 1.91 -2.82 14.91
N ASN A 119 1.34 -2.08 13.96
CA ASN A 119 2.10 -1.37 12.96
C ASN A 119 2.22 0.10 13.37
N VAL A 120 3.32 0.74 12.98
CA VAL A 120 3.50 2.18 13.20
C VAL A 120 2.41 2.96 12.47
N LEU A 121 2.13 4.17 12.94
CA LEU A 121 1.21 5.05 12.24
C LEU A 121 1.80 5.39 10.84
N PRO A 122 0.95 5.43 9.80
CA PRO A 122 1.38 5.68 8.43
C PRO A 122 2.06 7.05 8.21
N PHE A 123 1.90 8.02 9.12
CA PHE A 123 2.47 9.36 8.99
C PHE A 123 3.02 9.88 10.34
N ARG A 124 4.03 10.77 10.29
CA ARG A 124 4.60 11.49 11.44
C ARG A 124 4.09 12.94 11.46
N GLY A 125 3.83 13.50 12.63
CA GLY A 125 3.36 14.88 12.81
C GLY A 125 1.82 15.02 12.86
N GLY A 126 1.34 15.93 13.70
CA GLY A 126 -0.08 16.09 14.00
C GLY A 126 -0.91 16.55 12.80
N HIS A 127 -1.86 15.70 12.39
CA HIS A 127 -3.19 15.97 11.79
C HIS A 127 -3.74 14.73 11.05
N ARG A 128 -2.91 13.73 10.72
CA ARG A 128 -3.37 12.44 10.15
C ARG A 128 -2.59 11.25 10.72
N MET A 129 -2.93 10.83 11.94
CA MET A 129 -2.38 9.58 12.49
C MET A 129 -2.96 8.32 11.83
N LYS A 130 -4.17 8.39 11.27
CA LYS A 130 -4.89 7.21 10.75
C LYS A 130 -4.82 7.13 9.22
N ALA A 131 -4.62 5.92 8.69
CA ALA A 131 -4.68 5.63 7.26
C ALA A 131 -6.04 6.06 6.67
N ALA A 132 -6.07 6.39 5.38
CA ALA A 132 -7.36 6.51 4.69
C ALA A 132 -8.12 5.18 4.79
N LYS A 133 -9.45 5.24 4.90
CA LYS A 133 -10.28 4.02 4.91
C LYS A 133 -10.03 3.28 3.60
N TRP A 134 -9.63 2.01 3.68
CA TRP A 134 -9.51 1.17 2.50
C TRP A 134 -10.91 0.98 1.91
N ILE A 135 -11.08 1.35 0.65
CA ILE A 135 -12.31 1.16 -0.12
C ILE A 135 -11.95 0.12 -1.20
N PRO A 136 -12.54 -1.09 -1.17
CA PRO A 136 -12.29 -2.08 -2.21
C PRO A 136 -12.62 -1.51 -3.58
N SER A 137 -11.77 -1.76 -4.58
CA SER A 137 -11.96 -1.33 -5.97
C SER A 137 -13.20 -1.92 -6.66
N LYS A 138 -13.95 -2.78 -5.97
CA LYS A 138 -15.25 -3.32 -6.37
C LYS A 138 -16.29 -3.10 -5.28
N GLN A 139 -16.76 -1.86 -5.13
CA GLN A 139 -18.17 -1.67 -4.79
C GLN A 139 -18.92 -1.57 -6.11
N ARG A 140 -19.28 -2.73 -6.68
CA ARG A 140 -20.39 -2.79 -7.63
C ARG A 140 -21.64 -2.51 -6.80
N ASN A 141 -22.26 -1.36 -7.04
CA ASN A 141 -23.69 -1.22 -6.79
C ASN A 141 -24.44 -2.25 -7.65
#